data_AF-A0A1V9YRN3-F1
#
_entry.id   AF-A0A1V9YRN3-F1
#
_cell.length_a   1.000
_cell.length_b   1.000
_cell.length_c   1.000
_cell.angle_alpha   90.00
_cell.angle_beta   90.00
_cell.angle_gamma   90.00
#
_symmetry.space_group_name_H-M   'P 1'
#
loop_
_entity.id
_entity.type
_entity.pdbx_description
1 polymer ?
#
loop_
_entity_poly.entity_id
_entity_poly.type
_entity_poly.pdbx_seq_one_letter_code
_entity_poly.pdbx_strand_id
1 'polypeptide(L)' 'MSTSYSQCVANQPNKNEVDFYGQCGGIYYTGSTKCKSGSSCVVINPWFSQCK' A
#
# COMPACT_ATOMS: atom_id res chain seq x y z
N MET A 1 -12.35 -1.51 14.60
CA MET A 1 -10.90 -1.60 14.82
C MET A 1 -10.21 -1.68 13.47
N SER A 2 -9.66 -0.56 13.01
CA SER A 2 -8.42 -0.48 12.25
C SER A 2 -8.08 1.00 12.17
N THR A 3 -7.22 1.39 13.10
CA THR A 3 -6.49 2.66 13.16
C THR A 3 -5.87 2.95 11.80
N SER A 4 -6.45 3.88 11.04
CA SER A 4 -5.69 4.61 10.04
C SER A 4 -5.91 6.10 10.31
N TYR A 5 -4.82 6.68 10.78
CA TYR A 5 -4.71 7.96 11.44
C TYR A 5 -5.14 9.11 10.51
N SER A 6 -5.89 10.04 11.10
CA SER A 6 -6.31 11.31 10.50
C SER A 6 -5.24 11.97 9.65
N GLN A 7 -5.55 12.17 8.37
CA GLN A 7 -4.99 13.23 7.55
C GLN A 7 -6.09 13.77 6.65
N CYS A 8 -6.18 15.10 6.61
CA CYS A 8 -7.30 15.88 6.10
C CYS A 8 -7.47 15.73 4.57
N VAL A 9 -8.51 14.99 4.19
CA VAL A 9 -9.29 15.03 2.93
C VAL A 9 -8.59 15.17 1.57
N ALA A 10 -8.67 14.10 0.76
CA ALA A 10 -9.26 14.15 -0.59
C ALA A 10 -9.75 12.75 -0.97
N ASN A 11 -10.98 12.68 -1.47
CA ASN A 11 -11.68 11.56 -2.13
C ASN A 11 -10.90 10.22 -2.21
N GLN A 12 -11.41 9.17 -1.54
CA GLN A 12 -10.82 7.83 -1.52
C GLN A 12 -11.44 6.97 -2.64
N PRO A 13 -10.90 6.94 -3.88
CA PRO A 13 -11.45 6.03 -4.89
C PRO A 13 -11.21 4.57 -4.50
N ASN A 14 -10.13 4.22 -3.79
CA ASN A 14 -9.84 2.81 -3.51
C ASN A 14 -9.14 2.67 -2.15
N LYS A 15 -9.90 2.27 -1.13
CA LYS A 15 -9.41 1.83 0.19
C LYS A 15 -8.42 0.65 0.14
N ASN A 16 -8.09 0.18 -1.06
CA ASN A 16 -7.25 -0.97 -1.35
C ASN A 16 -5.96 -0.59 -2.11
N GLU A 17 -5.56 0.69 -2.11
CA GLU A 17 -4.35 1.15 -2.78
C GLU A 17 -3.31 1.65 -1.79
N VAL A 18 -2.07 1.20 -1.96
CA VAL A 18 -0.91 1.57 -1.16
C VAL A 18 -0.23 2.78 -1.82
N ASP A 19 0.07 3.81 -1.04
CA ASP A 19 0.78 5.00 -1.53
C ASP A 19 2.21 4.66 -2.03
N PHE A 20 2.80 5.59 -2.77
CA PHE A 20 4.21 5.50 -3.17
C PHE A 20 5.10 5.24 -1.94
N TYR A 21 6.03 4.30 -2.10
CA TYR A 21 6.93 3.79 -1.07
C TYR A 21 6.27 2.98 0.06
N GLY A 22 4.95 2.76 0.03
CA GLY A 22 4.27 1.89 0.98
C GLY A 22 4.51 0.40 0.69
N GLN A 23 4.30 -0.45 1.70
CA GLN A 23 4.41 -1.90 1.55
C GLN A 23 3.18 -2.45 0.82
N CYS A 24 3.40 -3.19 -0.25
CA CYS A 24 2.36 -3.81 -1.09
C CYS A 24 2.50 -5.34 -1.18
N GLY A 25 3.43 -5.94 -0.43
CA GLY A 25 3.61 -7.38 -0.47
C GLY A 25 4.71 -7.88 0.47
N GLY A 26 4.75 -9.20 0.63
CA GLY A 26 5.65 -9.91 1.52
C GLY A 26 5.01 -11.17 2.10
N ILE A 27 5.80 -12.14 2.52
CA ILE A 27 5.32 -13.44 3.05
C ILE A 27 4.26 -13.30 4.17
N TYR A 28 4.36 -12.29 5.03
CA TYR A 28 3.39 -12.05 6.11
C TYR A 28 2.55 -10.78 5.92
N TYR A 29 2.51 -10.22 4.71
CA TYR A 29 1.76 -9.01 4.42
C TYR A 29 0.29 -9.34 4.11
N THR A 30 -0.62 -8.87 4.95
CA THR A 30 -2.08 -9.08 4.82
C THR A 30 -2.83 -7.81 4.38
N GLY A 31 -2.10 -6.74 4.07
CA GLY A 31 -2.66 -5.49 3.60
C GLY A 31 -2.97 -5.50 2.10
N SER A 32 -3.11 -4.31 1.53
CA SER A 32 -3.39 -4.17 0.10
C SER A 32 -2.16 -4.36 -0.77
N THR A 33 -2.28 -5.19 -1.80
CA THR A 33 -1.20 -5.43 -2.74
C THR A 33 -1.24 -4.53 -3.97
N LYS A 34 -2.34 -3.77 -4.13
CA LYS A 34 -2.44 -2.78 -5.20
C LYS A 34 -1.75 -1.51 -4.77
N CYS A 35 -0.89 -1.01 -5.63
CA CYS A 35 -0.29 0.30 -5.49
C CYS A 35 -1.20 1.36 -6.12
N LYS A 36 -1.07 2.61 -5.66
CA LYS A 36 -1.76 3.75 -6.24
C LYS A 36 -1.49 3.84 -7.73
N SER A 37 -2.48 4.28 -8.50
CA SER A 37 -2.35 4.48 -9.95
C SER A 37 -1.11 5.32 -10.28
N GLY A 38 -0.22 4.77 -11.11
CA GLY A 38 1.08 5.36 -11.44
C GLY A 38 2.28 4.76 -10.70
N SER A 39 2.06 3.83 -9.77
CA SER A 39 3.09 3.04 -9.11
C SER A 39 2.86 1.54 -9.29
N SER A 40 3.93 0.76 -9.16
CA SER A 40 3.92 -0.71 -9.28
C SER A 40 4.54 -1.35 -8.04
N CYS A 41 4.02 -2.52 -7.66
CA CYS A 41 4.54 -3.25 -6.53
C CYS A 41 5.86 -3.93 -6.92
N VAL A 42 6.97 -3.44 -6.37
CA VAL A 42 8.30 -3.98 -6.64
C VAL A 42 8.78 -4.77 -5.42
N VAL A 43 9.07 -6.04 -5.65
CA VAL A 43 9.64 -6.93 -4.62
C VAL A 43 11.06 -6.46 -4.31
N ILE A 44 11.29 -6.06 -3.06
CA ILE A 44 12.65 -5.76 -2.57
C ILE A 44 13.25 -7.03 -1.98
N ASN A 45 12.46 -7.74 -1.17
CA ASN A 45 12.83 -9.02 -0.55
C ASN A 45 11.58 -9.92 -0.44
N PRO A 46 11.74 -11.22 -0.16
CA PRO A 46 10.61 -12.14 0.02
C PRO A 46 9.62 -11.68 1.10
N TRP A 47 10.11 -10.94 2.08
CA TRP A 47 9.33 -10.41 3.21
C TRP A 47 8.75 -9.02 2.96
N PHE A 48 9.24 -8.28 1.96
CA PHE A 48 8.92 -6.87 1.76
C PHE A 48 8.90 -6.47 0.28
N SER A 49 7.75 -6.02 -0.19
CA SER A 49 7.56 -5.42 -1.51
C SER A 49 7.04 -4.01 -1.34
N GLN A 50 7.55 -3.08 -2.13
CA GLN A 50 7.28 -1.65 -1.99
C GLN A 50 6.69 -1.10 -3.29
N CYS A 51 5.70 -0.20 -3.18
CA CYS A 51 5.18 0.54 -4.33
C CYS A 51 6.20 1.57 -4.80
N LYS A 52 6.64 1.45 -6.05
CA LYS A 52 7.59 2.36 -6.71
C LYS A 52 7.02 2.89 -8.00
#